data_AF-A0A256G390-F1
#
_entry.id   AF-A0A256G390-F1
#
_cell.length_a   1.000
_cell.length_b   1.000
_cell.length_c   1.000
_cell.angle_alpha   90.00
_cell.angle_beta   90.00
_cell.angle_gamma   90.00
#
_symmetry.space_group_name_H-M   'P 1'
#
loop_
_entity.id
_entity.type
_entity.pdbx_description
1 polymer ?
#
loop_
_entity_poly.entity_id
_entity_poly.type
_entity_poly.pdbx_seq_one_letter_code
_entity_poly.pdbx_strand_id
1 'polypeptide(L)'
;MAKRKLLKDQDRRKLVDIPVDEDNLIRHYSLSLADRLEIELRRRNHNRLGFAIQLCLMRYPGRVLGAEETPPRAMLKYVADQIGAAPDGPVANFCG
;
A
#
# COMPACT_ATOMS: atom_id res chain seq x y z
N MET A 1 30.38 10.42 -15.27
CA MET A 1 28.91 10.37 -15.31
C MET A 1 28.47 9.13 -16.08
N ALA A 2 27.87 8.13 -15.42
CA ALA A 2 27.21 7.00 -16.10
C ALA A 2 26.18 6.35 -15.15
N LYS A 3 24.95 6.87 -15.15
CA LYS A 3 23.79 6.19 -14.55
C LYS A 3 22.98 5.59 -15.69
N ARG A 4 22.92 4.25 -15.75
CA ARG A 4 21.82 3.45 -16.31
C ARG A 4 22.22 1.97 -16.22
N LYS A 5 22.22 1.42 -15.01
CA LYS A 5 22.12 -0.03 -14.84
C LYS A 5 20.65 -0.35 -15.05
N LEU A 6 20.31 -0.76 -16.27
CA LEU A 6 19.04 -1.41 -16.59
C LEU A 6 18.86 -2.54 -15.57
N LEU A 7 17.94 -2.32 -14.63
CA LEU A 7 17.61 -3.29 -13.59
C LEU A 7 17.00 -4.49 -14.30
N LYS A 8 17.62 -5.65 -14.09
CA LYS A 8 17.40 -6.90 -14.82
C LYS A 8 15.95 -7.36 -14.71
N ASP A 9 15.41 -7.83 -15.85
CA ASP A 9 14.18 -8.62 -16.00
C ASP A 9 14.05 -9.82 -15.03
N GLN A 10 15.14 -10.26 -14.38
CA GLN A 10 15.12 -11.37 -13.43
C GLN A 10 14.42 -11.05 -12.10
N ASP A 11 14.36 -9.78 -11.67
CA ASP A 11 13.57 -9.36 -10.50
C ASP A 11 12.06 -9.26 -10.81
N ARG A 12 11.68 -9.29 -12.10
CA ARG A 12 10.30 -9.10 -12.58
C ARG A 12 9.34 -10.26 -12.25
N ARG A 13 9.82 -11.35 -11.63
CA ARG A 13 9.02 -12.53 -11.24
C ARG A 13 8.91 -12.82 -9.75
N LYS A 14 9.59 -12.04 -8.88
CA LYS A 14 9.22 -11.94 -7.45
C LYS A 14 8.14 -10.86 -7.21
N LEU A 15 7.61 -10.31 -8.30
CA LEU A 15 7.10 -8.95 -8.45
C LEU A 15 5.60 -8.78 -8.20
N VAL A 16 4.97 -9.72 -7.51
CA VAL A 16 3.52 -9.69 -7.19
C VAL A 16 3.23 -9.84 -5.70
N ASP A 17 4.29 -9.87 -4.89
CA ASP A 17 4.17 -9.95 -3.44
C ASP A 17 4.15 -8.54 -2.83
N ILE A 18 3.53 -8.41 -1.67
CA ILE A 18 3.41 -7.13 -0.99
C ILE A 18 4.77 -6.77 -0.39
N PRO A 19 5.36 -5.61 -0.73
CA PRO A 19 6.64 -5.23 -0.18
C PRO A 19 6.54 -5.05 1.34
N VAL A 20 7.49 -5.66 2.04
CA VAL A 20 7.65 -5.54 3.50
C VAL A 20 8.89 -4.73 3.89
N ASP A 21 9.73 -4.44 2.91
CA ASP A 21 10.97 -3.68 3.05
C ASP A 21 10.71 -2.18 2.97
N GLU A 22 11.34 -1.41 3.86
CA GLU A 22 11.09 0.03 4.01
C GLU A 22 11.41 0.83 2.74
N ASP A 23 12.51 0.52 2.03
CA ASP A 23 12.88 1.22 0.80
C ASP A 23 11.84 1.01 -0.30
N ASN A 24 11.25 -0.18 -0.37
CA ASN A 24 10.17 -0.49 -1.31
C ASN A 24 8.84 0.18 -0.92
N LEU A 25 8.52 0.21 0.38
CA LEU A 25 7.36 0.93 0.91
C LEU A 25 7.45 2.42 0.60
N ILE A 26 8.63 3.03 0.79
CA ILE A 26 8.86 4.44 0.47
C ILE A 26 8.72 4.70 -1.04
N ARG A 27 9.27 3.83 -1.89
CA ARG A 27 9.20 3.99 -3.35
C ARG A 27 7.78 3.86 -3.91
N HIS A 28 7.01 2.92 -3.40
CA HIS A 28 5.74 2.52 -4.03
C HIS A 28 4.50 2.99 -3.25
N TYR A 29 4.57 3.08 -1.92
CA TYR A 29 3.43 3.33 -1.03
C TYR A 29 3.48 4.67 -0.30
N SER A 30 4.33 5.60 -0.74
CA SER A 30 4.28 6.98 -0.28
C SER A 30 3.04 7.69 -0.86
N LEU A 31 2.16 8.12 0.05
CA LEU A 31 0.93 8.87 -0.24
C LEU A 31 1.23 10.37 -0.27
N SER A 32 0.93 10.98 -1.41
CA SER A 32 0.97 12.43 -1.57
C SER A 32 -0.17 13.11 -0.81
N LEU A 33 -0.12 14.43 -0.68
CA LEU A 33 -1.19 15.20 -0.06
C LEU A 33 -2.54 14.99 -0.76
N ALA A 34 -2.53 14.89 -2.10
CA ALA A 34 -3.73 14.63 -2.89
C ALA A 34 -4.31 13.24 -2.57
N ASP A 35 -3.46 12.21 -2.48
CA ASP A 35 -3.89 10.85 -2.12
C ASP A 35 -4.54 10.83 -0.71
N ARG A 36 -3.95 11.57 0.25
CA ARG A 36 -4.50 11.67 1.61
C ARG A 36 -5.85 12.37 1.64
N LEU A 37 -6.01 13.47 0.89
CA LEU A 37 -7.30 14.15 0.77
C LEU A 37 -8.36 13.25 0.15
N GLU A 38 -8.03 12.49 -0.89
CA GLU A 38 -8.93 11.49 -1.49
C GLU A 38 -9.36 10.41 -0.48
N ILE A 39 -8.43 9.95 0.38
CA ILE A 39 -8.71 8.99 1.45
C ILE A 39 -9.61 9.63 2.53
N GLU A 40 -9.38 10.89 2.89
CA GLU A 40 -10.18 11.63 3.89
C GLU A 40 -11.59 11.98 3.38
N LEU A 41 -11.75 12.20 2.07
CA LEU A 41 -13.03 12.47 1.42
C LEU A 41 -13.97 11.26 1.40
N ARG A 42 -13.46 10.04 1.64
CA ARG A 42 -14.30 8.82 1.73
C ARG A 42 -15.19 8.85 2.97
N ARG A 43 -16.50 8.99 2.74
CA ARG A 43 -17.57 9.08 3.77
C ARG A 43 -17.62 7.93 4.81
N ARG A 44 -17.05 6.76 4.52
CA ARG A 44 -17.02 5.61 5.45
C ARG A 44 -15.70 5.60 6.22
N ASN A 45 -15.65 6.36 7.32
CA ASN A 45 -14.47 6.48 8.19
C ASN A 45 -13.91 5.13 8.66
N HIS A 46 -14.77 4.11 8.82
CA HIS A 46 -14.39 2.80 9.32
C HIS A 46 -13.40 2.04 8.41
N ASN A 47 -13.29 2.40 7.12
CA ASN A 47 -12.43 1.68 6.16
C ASN A 47 -11.37 2.56 5.47
N ARG A 48 -11.02 3.73 6.02
CA ARG A 48 -10.00 4.63 5.42
C ARG A 48 -8.65 3.93 5.20
N LEU A 49 -8.21 3.13 6.18
CA LEU A 49 -6.97 2.36 6.08
C LEU A 49 -7.03 1.31 4.96
N GLY A 50 -8.17 0.64 4.78
CA GLY A 50 -8.33 -0.34 3.71
C GLY A 50 -8.39 0.27 2.35
N PHE A 51 -9.07 1.40 2.22
CA PHE A 51 -9.06 2.15 0.98
C PHE A 51 -7.63 2.61 0.63
N ALA A 52 -6.88 3.12 1.61
CA ALA A 52 -5.48 3.50 1.42
C ALA A 52 -4.61 2.31 1.00
N ILE A 53 -4.76 1.15 1.65
CA ILE A 53 -4.05 -0.08 1.28
C ILE A 53 -4.41 -0.53 -0.13
N GLN A 54 -5.69 -0.52 -0.48
CA GLN A 54 -6.14 -0.97 -1.78
C GLN A 54 -5.65 -0.02 -2.89
N LEU A 55 -5.60 1.28 -2.62
CA LEU A 55 -5.00 2.28 -3.51
C LEU A 55 -3.49 2.02 -3.69
N CYS A 56 -2.76 1.71 -2.61
CA CYS A 56 -1.36 1.30 -2.68
C CYS A 56 -1.17 0.02 -3.52
N LEU A 57 -1.96 -1.03 -3.28
CA LEU A 57 -1.88 -2.31 -3.99
C LEU A 57 -2.22 -2.18 -5.48
N MET A 58 -3.18 -1.32 -5.82
CA MET A 58 -3.53 -0.99 -7.21
C MET A 58 -2.42 -0.21 -7.92
N ARG A 59 -1.63 0.61 -7.21
CA ARG A 59 -0.47 1.30 -7.78
C ARG A 59 0.72 0.35 -7.95
N TYR A 60 0.94 -0.53 -6.97
CA TYR A 60 1.97 -1.56 -7.01
C TYR A 60 1.61 -2.70 -6.02
N PRO A 61 1.65 -3.98 -6.41
CA PRO A 61 2.08 -4.51 -7.69
C PRO A 61 1.02 -4.42 -8.81
N GLY A 62 -0.11 -3.74 -8.58
CA GLY A 62 -1.20 -3.62 -9.57
C GLY A 62 -2.28 -4.67 -9.39
N ARG A 63 -2.52 -5.13 -8.15
CA ARG A 63 -3.55 -6.12 -7.82
C ARG A 63 -4.35 -5.67 -6.61
N VAL A 64 -5.48 -6.33 -6.35
CA VAL A 64 -6.25 -6.14 -5.12
C VAL A 64 -5.88 -7.20 -4.09
N LEU A 65 -6.00 -6.86 -2.81
CA LEU A 65 -5.90 -7.82 -1.71
C LEU A 65 -7.03 -8.85 -1.86
N GLY A 66 -6.71 -10.14 -1.71
CA GLY A 66 -7.74 -11.17 -1.61
C GLY A 66 -8.55 -11.04 -0.32
N ALA A 67 -9.82 -11.49 -0.32
CA ALA A 67 -10.69 -11.41 0.86
C ALA A 67 -10.11 -12.12 2.10
N GLU A 68 -9.38 -13.22 1.88
CA GLU A 68 -8.73 -14.02 2.92
C GLU A 68 -7.24 -13.65 3.12
N GLU A 69 -6.74 -12.66 2.38
CA GLU A 69 -5.34 -12.28 2.40
C GLU A 69 -5.11 -11.16 3.42
N THR A 70 -4.19 -11.38 4.35
CA THR A 70 -3.85 -10.38 5.36
C THR A 70 -2.65 -9.56 4.87
N PRO A 71 -2.74 -8.22 4.77
CA PRO A 71 -1.60 -7.40 4.40
C PRO A 71 -0.51 -7.51 5.48
N PRO A 72 0.77 -7.46 5.09
CA PRO A 72 1.87 -7.44 6.06
C PRO A 72 1.74 -6.26 7.05
N ARG A 73 2.05 -6.52 8.32
CA ARG A 73 2.03 -5.48 9.38
C ARG A 73 2.91 -4.28 9.06
N ALA A 74 4.04 -4.49 8.36
CA ALA A 74 4.93 -3.41 7.94
C ALA A 74 4.22 -2.42 7.00
N MET A 75 3.48 -2.93 6.00
CA MET A 75 2.67 -2.12 5.10
C MET A 75 1.56 -1.41 5.87
N LEU A 76 0.82 -2.14 6.72
CA LEU A 76 -0.27 -1.60 7.53
C LEU A 76 0.20 -0.42 8.36
N LYS A 77 1.31 -0.58 9.09
CA LYS A 77 1.90 0.48 9.91
C LYS A 77 2.33 1.66 9.05
N TYR A 78 3.06 1.41 7.95
CA TYR A 78 3.56 2.47 7.08
C TYR A 78 2.45 3.32 6.46
N VAL A 79 1.36 2.70 6.01
CA VAL A 79 0.20 3.41 5.44
C VAL A 79 -0.60 4.11 6.54
N ALA A 80 -0.80 3.45 7.69
CA ALA A 80 -1.52 4.02 8.82
C ALA A 80 -0.85 5.28 9.38
N ASP A 81 0.48 5.27 9.55
CA ASP A 81 1.28 6.42 9.96
C ASP A 81 1.11 7.61 9.00
N GLN A 82 0.95 7.37 7.69
CA GLN A 82 0.75 8.43 6.71
C GLN A 82 -0.65 9.07 6.77
N ILE A 83 -1.68 8.32 7.15
CA ILE A 83 -3.05 8.85 7.20
C ILE A 83 -3.51 9.18 8.63
N GLY A 84 -2.62 9.05 9.62
CA GLY A 84 -2.95 9.25 11.04
C GLY A 84 -3.96 8.25 11.59
N ALA A 85 -4.06 7.06 11.00
CA ALA A 85 -4.98 6.01 11.44
C ALA A 85 -4.30 5.07 12.44
N ALA A 86 -5.09 4.44 13.32
CA ALA A 86 -4.57 3.37 14.18
C ALA A 86 -4.24 2.13 13.32
N PRO A 87 -3.04 1.53 13.46
CA PRO A 87 -2.64 0.35 12.68
C PRO A 87 -3.40 -0.94 13.07
N ASP A 88 -4.22 -0.90 14.12
CA ASP A 88 -4.92 -2.05 14.71
C ASP A 88 -6.37 -2.22 14.21
N GLY A 89 -6.78 -1.47 13.19
CA GLY A 89 -8.11 -1.62 12.58
C GLY A 89 -8.25 -2.98 11.88
N PRO A 90 -9.33 -3.75 12.11
CA PRO A 90 -9.51 -5.05 11.46
C PRO A 90 -9.60 -4.89 9.94
N VAL A 91 -8.57 -5.36 9.26
CA VAL A 91 -8.47 -5.36 7.79
C VAL A 91 -9.48 -6.30 7.11
N ALA A 92 -10.14 -7.15 7.89
CA ALA A 92 -11.07 -8.18 7.42
C ALA A 92 -12.40 -7.62 6.85
N ASN A 93 -12.69 -6.32 7.02
CA ASN A 93 -13.99 -5.72 6.65
C ASN A 93 -13.91 -4.75 5.45
N PHE A 94 -12.85 -4.79 4.65
CA PHE A 94 -12.68 -3.84 3.53
C PHE A 94 -13.53 -4.13 2.29
N CYS A 95 -14.24 -5.27 2.25
CA CYS A 95 -15.07 -5.66 1.09
C CYS A 95 -16.56 -5.28 1.18
N GLY A 96 -16.96 -4.38 2.09
CA GLY A 96 -18.37 -4.01 2.35
C GLY A 96 -18.76 -2.55 2.09
#